data_AF-A0A1X1PG67-F1
#
_entry.id   AF-A0A1X1PG67-F1
#
_cell.length_a   1.000
_cell.length_b   1.000
_cell.length_c   1.000
_cell.angle_alpha   90.00
_cell.angle_beta   90.00
_cell.angle_gamma   90.00
#
_symmetry.space_group_name_H-M   'P 1'
#
loop_
_entity.id
_entity.type
_entity.pdbx_description
1 polymer ?
#
loop_
_entity_poly.entity_id
_entity_poly.type
_entity_poly.pdbx_seq_one_letter_code
_entity_poly.pdbx_strand_id
1 'polypeptide(L)'
;MTVSLALQMRQHLALTPRLQQSLRLLQLSSLEFQQELRQALDQNPFLEDGQADEEPAADASGPQAEAAAPEAVPEPDDARAPDSEVPEVPEVSEVSLTAAPATRGTSRQGENADGLSPGEWLAAEPSLHQQLHDALRLYPLNRRDREAARIVIDALDDDGYLRQELAELLAAADPARLLSEQDLAIALRLVQMLDRPGIAARSLSECLVLQLDAIPAGTPALAEAKAIAREHLERLARRETAEIQRRIGCNPQTLQAACALVRGLDPRPGNHYGSTRGDYVVPDVIVRQVRDDWIVTINPAVLPRARLHERYATLFAQSSGERDSPLGQQLQEARWLIRNVQKRFDTIQRVGECIVARQRDFFRYGEIAMKPLVLRDIAEELDLHESTVSRATGNKYMATPHGTFEFKHFFPRKLEAAGKGVCSAAAAKVLIRDMIAAERHTDPLSDVALAHNLAGRGILLARRTVTKYRQAMKIPPADLRRRAAA
;
A
#
# COMPACT_ATOMS: atom_id res chain seq x y z
N MET A 1 39.06 27.74 53.61
CA MET A 1 38.66 26.75 52.58
C MET A 1 38.97 27.35 51.22
N THR A 2 39.83 26.71 50.44
CA THR A 2 40.23 27.18 49.11
C THR A 2 39.31 26.57 48.05
N VAL A 3 38.52 27.40 47.37
CA VAL A 3 37.63 26.95 46.28
C VAL A 3 38.44 26.90 44.98
N SER A 4 38.77 25.69 44.52
CA SER A 4 39.42 25.46 43.23
C SER A 4 38.37 25.40 42.11
N LEU A 5 38.32 26.44 41.26
CA LEU A 5 37.51 26.42 40.05
C LEU A 5 38.19 25.54 38.97
N ALA A 6 37.72 24.31 38.81
CA ALA A 6 38.18 23.43 37.74
C ALA A 6 37.43 23.74 36.43
N LEU A 7 38.08 24.45 35.52
CA LEU A 7 37.48 24.84 34.23
C LEU A 7 37.51 23.66 33.25
N GLN A 8 36.43 22.87 33.22
CA GLN A 8 36.30 21.75 32.27
C GLN A 8 36.01 22.24 30.86
N MET A 9 37.02 22.28 29.99
CA MET A 9 36.87 22.64 28.58
C MET A 9 36.19 21.51 27.79
N ARG A 10 34.85 21.55 27.74
CA ARG A 10 34.06 20.66 26.85
C ARG A 10 34.13 21.16 25.41
N GLN A 11 34.93 20.51 24.58
CA GLN A 11 34.88 20.70 23.12
C GLN A 11 33.56 20.15 22.58
N HIS A 12 32.61 21.05 22.28
CA HIS A 12 31.52 20.71 21.37
C HIS A 12 32.06 20.76 19.94
N LEU A 13 32.13 19.59 19.28
CA LEU A 13 32.28 19.50 17.84
C LEU A 13 31.06 20.16 17.18
N ALA A 14 31.20 21.43 16.78
CA ALA A 14 30.20 22.15 16.03
C ALA A 14 30.04 21.48 14.65
N LEU A 15 28.98 20.69 14.52
CA LEU A 15 28.69 19.91 13.33
C LEU A 15 28.43 20.86 12.16
N THR A 16 29.29 20.85 11.13
CA THR A 16 29.22 21.82 10.03
C THR A 16 27.87 21.74 9.31
N PRO A 17 27.32 22.84 8.77
CA PRO A 17 25.99 22.85 8.15
C PRO A 17 25.86 21.81 7.02
N ARG A 18 26.93 21.61 6.24
CA ARG A 18 27.01 20.53 5.24
C ARG A 18 26.86 19.14 5.87
N LEU A 19 27.54 18.83 6.99
CA LEU A 19 27.37 17.54 7.68
C LEU A 19 25.97 17.39 8.30
N GLN A 20 25.35 18.47 8.78
CA GLN A 20 23.97 18.44 9.26
C GLN A 20 22.99 18.13 8.12
N GLN A 21 23.19 18.72 6.94
CA GLN A 21 22.39 18.48 5.74
C GLN A 21 22.56 17.03 5.24
N SER A 22 23.77 16.44 5.26
CA SER A 22 23.95 15.03 4.90
C SER A 22 23.25 14.08 5.89
N LEU A 23 23.28 14.40 7.19
CA LEU A 23 22.53 13.65 8.20
C LEU A 23 21.01 13.84 8.04
N ARG A 24 20.55 15.03 7.62
CA ARG A 24 19.14 15.27 7.26
C ARG A 24 18.70 14.37 6.11
N LEU A 25 19.46 14.33 5.02
CA LEU A 25 19.19 13.45 3.89
C LEU A 25 19.12 11.96 4.30
N LEU A 26 19.87 11.52 5.33
CA LEU A 26 19.77 10.17 5.88
C LEU A 26 18.49 9.91 6.72
N GLN A 27 17.82 10.92 7.30
CA GLN A 27 16.55 10.69 8.03
C GLN A 27 15.42 10.31 7.07
N LEU A 28 15.33 11.10 5.99
CA LEU A 28 14.10 11.26 5.21
C LEU A 28 13.65 9.92 4.65
N SER A 29 12.34 9.68 4.65
CA SER A 29 11.73 8.55 3.93
C SER A 29 12.09 8.57 2.44
N SER A 30 11.77 7.50 1.71
CA SER A 30 11.95 7.49 0.25
C SER A 30 11.20 8.66 -0.42
N LEU A 31 9.96 8.91 -0.02
CA LEU A 31 9.08 9.93 -0.62
C LEU A 31 9.55 11.36 -0.33
N GLU A 32 9.84 11.68 0.95
CA GLU A 32 10.35 13.00 1.33
C GLU A 32 11.70 13.31 0.65
N PHE A 33 12.55 12.28 0.47
CA PHE A 33 13.82 12.42 -0.22
C PHE A 33 13.66 12.63 -1.73
N GLN A 34 12.71 11.95 -2.38
CA GLN A 34 12.36 12.22 -3.78
C GLN A 34 11.80 13.64 -3.96
N GLN A 35 11.03 14.16 -2.99
CA GLN A 35 10.55 15.54 -2.98
C GLN A 35 11.68 16.56 -2.79
N GLU A 36 12.56 16.40 -1.79
CA GLU A 36 13.73 17.30 -1.63
C GLU A 36 14.66 17.25 -2.84
N LEU A 37 14.80 16.08 -3.49
CA LEU A 37 15.64 15.96 -4.70
C LEU A 37 15.01 16.63 -5.92
N ARG A 38 13.70 16.49 -6.15
CA ARG A 38 12.99 17.23 -7.22
C ARG A 38 13.14 18.73 -7.03
N GLN A 39 12.91 19.22 -5.80
CA GLN A 39 13.13 20.63 -5.48
C GLN A 39 14.59 21.08 -5.74
N ALA A 40 15.57 20.21 -5.52
CA ALA A 40 16.97 20.51 -5.81
C ALA A 40 17.31 20.47 -7.31
N LEU A 41 16.63 19.63 -8.10
CA LEU A 41 16.69 19.62 -9.57
C LEU A 41 16.11 20.93 -10.13
N ASP A 42 14.93 21.34 -9.67
CA ASP A 42 14.27 22.59 -10.09
C ASP A 42 15.11 23.85 -9.80
N GLN A 43 15.90 23.83 -8.71
CA GLN A 43 16.72 24.97 -8.26
C GLN A 43 18.11 25.04 -8.88
N ASN A 44 18.64 23.95 -9.44
CA ASN A 44 20.04 23.86 -9.83
C ASN A 44 20.23 23.50 -11.31
N PRO A 45 20.66 24.45 -12.17
CA PRO A 45 20.77 24.24 -13.62
C PRO A 45 21.86 23.24 -14.04
N PHE A 46 22.67 22.74 -13.10
CA PHE A 46 23.68 21.71 -13.37
C PHE A 46 23.18 20.28 -13.10
N LEU A 47 21.99 20.09 -12.53
CA LEU A 47 21.42 18.77 -12.26
C LEU A 47 20.40 18.39 -13.34
N GLU A 48 20.46 17.14 -13.78
CA GLU A 48 19.52 16.55 -14.74
C GLU A 48 18.88 15.30 -14.14
N ASP A 49 17.61 15.02 -14.46
CA ASP A 49 16.99 13.74 -14.13
C ASP A 49 17.25 12.74 -15.26
N GLY A 50 18.19 11.81 -15.04
CA GLY A 50 18.51 10.74 -15.98
C GLY A 50 17.41 9.69 -16.18
N GLN A 51 16.16 9.98 -15.78
CA GLN A 51 14.97 9.31 -16.30
C GLN A 51 14.53 9.86 -17.67
N ALA A 52 14.86 11.11 -18.02
CA ALA A 52 14.45 11.71 -19.29
C ALA A 52 15.17 11.11 -20.52
N ASP A 53 16.40 10.62 -20.35
CA ASP A 53 17.25 10.13 -21.45
C ASP A 53 17.16 8.61 -21.71
N GLU A 54 16.21 7.89 -21.08
CA GLU A 54 15.88 6.49 -21.47
C GLU A 54 14.78 6.44 -22.55
N GLU A 55 14.81 7.38 -23.50
CA GLU A 55 14.38 7.04 -24.85
C GLU A 55 15.35 5.98 -25.41
N PRO A 56 14.86 4.84 -25.93
CA PRO A 56 15.75 3.89 -26.59
C PRO A 56 16.25 4.57 -27.87
N ALA A 57 17.53 4.94 -27.89
CA ALA A 57 18.21 5.50 -29.04
C ALA A 57 18.22 4.47 -30.19
N ALA A 58 17.15 4.47 -30.98
CA ALA A 58 17.11 3.82 -32.27
C ALA A 58 18.07 4.55 -33.21
N ASP A 59 18.81 3.76 -33.98
CA ASP A 59 19.76 4.13 -35.04
C ASP A 59 21.13 4.71 -34.64
N ALA A 60 22.09 3.78 -34.56
CA ALA A 60 23.45 4.00 -35.05
C ALA A 60 23.95 2.73 -35.76
N SER A 61 23.52 2.55 -37.01
CA SER A 61 23.87 1.40 -37.85
C SER A 61 25.38 1.29 -38.08
N GLY A 62 26.02 0.27 -37.50
CA GLY A 62 27.40 -0.12 -37.82
C GLY A 62 27.45 -1.03 -39.07
N PRO A 63 28.49 -0.92 -39.93
CA PRO A 63 28.54 -1.64 -41.20
C PRO A 63 28.77 -3.14 -41.01
N GLN A 64 28.09 -3.94 -41.84
CA GLN A 64 28.18 -5.40 -41.83
C GLN A 64 29.53 -5.90 -42.35
N ALA A 65 30.12 -6.86 -41.64
CA ALA A 65 31.24 -7.67 -42.12
C ALA A 65 30.73 -8.99 -42.72
N GLU A 66 31.49 -9.53 -43.68
CA GLU A 66 31.11 -10.66 -44.53
C GLU A 66 30.93 -11.98 -43.77
N ALA A 67 29.95 -12.79 -44.18
CA ALA A 67 29.87 -14.21 -43.88
C ALA A 67 29.37 -14.97 -45.13
N ALA A 68 30.04 -16.07 -45.46
CA ALA A 68 29.92 -16.76 -46.74
C ALA A 68 28.65 -17.63 -46.89
N ALA A 69 28.27 -17.86 -48.15
CA ALA A 69 27.32 -18.91 -48.54
C ALA A 69 27.90 -20.32 -48.31
N PRO A 70 27.08 -21.38 -48.46
CA PRO A 70 27.28 -22.20 -49.65
C PRO A 70 26.01 -22.60 -50.42
N GLU A 71 26.30 -23.10 -51.62
CA GLU A 71 25.46 -23.37 -52.80
C GLU A 71 24.30 -24.37 -52.63
N ALA A 72 23.36 -24.29 -53.59
CA ALA A 72 22.35 -25.30 -53.88
C ALA A 72 22.43 -25.72 -55.37
N VAL A 73 22.16 -27.00 -55.67
CA VAL A 73 22.00 -27.59 -57.02
C VAL A 73 21.11 -28.86 -56.91
N PRO A 74 20.43 -29.36 -57.96
CA PRO A 74 19.15 -28.82 -58.44
C PRO A 74 17.99 -29.87 -58.55
N GLU A 75 16.87 -29.40 -59.10
CA GLU A 75 15.58 -30.02 -59.53
C GLU A 75 15.67 -31.24 -60.51
N PRO A 76 14.57 -31.98 -60.91
CA PRO A 76 13.24 -31.44 -61.34
C PRO A 76 11.93 -32.30 -61.23
N ASP A 77 10.82 -31.69 -61.71
CA ASP A 77 9.58 -32.24 -62.33
C ASP A 77 8.59 -33.10 -61.48
N ASP A 78 7.26 -33.11 -61.69
CA ASP A 78 6.40 -32.63 -62.81
C ASP A 78 4.92 -32.38 -62.32
N ALA A 79 4.07 -31.88 -63.23
CA ALA A 79 2.63 -32.20 -63.40
C ALA A 79 1.51 -31.22 -62.90
N ARG A 80 1.13 -30.33 -63.83
CA ARG A 80 -0.22 -30.24 -64.47
C ARG A 80 -1.28 -29.22 -63.96
N ALA A 81 -1.47 -28.15 -64.76
CA ALA A 81 -2.68 -27.28 -64.85
C ALA A 81 -3.73 -27.87 -65.85
N PRO A 82 -4.88 -27.24 -66.21
CA PRO A 82 -5.09 -25.84 -66.70
C PRO A 82 -6.33 -25.17 -66.05
N ASP A 83 -7.00 -24.09 -66.49
CA ASP A 83 -6.92 -23.09 -67.60
C ASP A 83 -7.03 -21.68 -66.95
N SER A 84 -6.69 -20.50 -67.50
CA SER A 84 -6.54 -19.94 -68.87
C SER A 84 -7.76 -19.19 -69.47
N GLU A 85 -7.78 -17.87 -69.24
CA GLU A 85 -7.99 -16.76 -70.22
C GLU A 85 -9.40 -16.61 -70.88
N VAL A 86 -9.86 -15.45 -71.40
CA VAL A 86 -9.20 -14.30 -72.07
C VAL A 86 -9.96 -12.95 -71.75
N PRO A 87 -9.88 -11.77 -72.45
CA PRO A 87 -9.61 -10.49 -71.78
C PRO A 87 -10.60 -9.33 -72.11
N GLU A 88 -10.08 -8.10 -72.25
CA GLU A 88 -10.63 -6.85 -72.80
C GLU A 88 -11.16 -5.76 -71.83
N VAL A 89 -10.49 -4.61 -71.91
CA VAL A 89 -10.85 -3.24 -71.50
C VAL A 89 -11.44 -2.50 -72.71
N PRO A 90 -11.93 -1.23 -72.64
CA PRO A 90 -12.36 -0.39 -71.51
C PRO A 90 -13.79 0.20 -71.71
N GLU A 91 -14.38 0.88 -70.71
CA GLU A 91 -15.11 2.17 -70.94
C GLU A 91 -15.40 2.92 -69.62
N VAL A 92 -15.89 4.17 -69.73
CA VAL A 92 -15.82 5.22 -68.70
C VAL A 92 -17.20 5.70 -68.19
N SER A 93 -17.21 6.41 -67.04
CA SER A 93 -18.36 7.04 -66.34
C SER A 93 -19.12 6.08 -65.39
N GLU A 94 -19.50 6.43 -64.15
CA GLU A 94 -19.56 7.73 -63.46
C GLU A 94 -18.96 7.71 -62.01
N VAL A 95 -18.16 8.75 -61.74
CA VAL A 95 -17.91 9.48 -60.47
C VAL A 95 -18.61 8.99 -59.18
N SER A 96 -17.85 8.56 -58.15
CA SER A 96 -17.50 9.40 -56.98
C SER A 96 -16.89 8.60 -55.80
N LEU A 97 -16.18 9.31 -54.89
CA LEU A 97 -15.68 8.87 -53.57
C LEU A 97 -14.41 7.99 -53.47
N THR A 98 -13.31 8.44 -54.08
CA THR A 98 -11.95 8.22 -53.52
C THR A 98 -11.30 9.57 -53.19
N ALA A 99 -11.53 10.06 -51.97
CA ALA A 99 -10.92 11.29 -51.47
C ALA A 99 -9.70 10.96 -50.60
N ALA A 100 -8.49 11.26 -51.09
CA ALA A 100 -7.32 11.40 -50.23
C ALA A 100 -7.52 12.60 -49.29
N PRO A 101 -7.29 12.48 -47.97
CA PRO A 101 -7.45 13.60 -47.04
C PRO A 101 -6.22 14.51 -47.07
N ALA A 102 -6.13 15.35 -48.10
CA ALA A 102 -5.23 16.51 -48.09
C ALA A 102 -5.76 17.56 -47.09
N THR A 103 -5.18 17.55 -45.89
CA THR A 103 -5.18 18.59 -44.85
C THR A 103 -5.86 19.94 -45.18
N ARG A 104 -6.85 20.34 -44.38
CA ARG A 104 -7.16 21.76 -44.14
C ARG A 104 -7.91 22.02 -42.83
N GLY A 105 -7.29 22.81 -41.95
CA GLY A 105 -8.01 23.79 -41.15
C GLY A 105 -8.50 23.40 -39.75
N THR A 106 -7.59 23.18 -38.80
CA THR A 106 -7.73 23.88 -37.50
C THR A 106 -6.40 24.55 -37.14
N SER A 107 -6.50 25.70 -36.49
CA SER A 107 -5.41 26.66 -36.32
C SER A 107 -4.32 26.18 -35.36
N ARG A 108 -3.06 26.21 -35.82
CA ARG A 108 -1.91 26.39 -34.93
C ARG A 108 -1.93 27.83 -34.39
N GLN A 109 -2.68 28.05 -33.31
CA GLN A 109 -2.52 29.24 -32.46
C GLN A 109 -3.04 28.91 -31.07
N GLY A 110 -2.14 28.96 -30.09
CA GLY A 110 -2.37 28.43 -28.74
C GLY A 110 -1.27 27.45 -28.35
N GLU A 111 -0.17 27.99 -27.83
CA GLU A 111 0.67 27.24 -26.89
C GLU A 111 -0.22 26.79 -25.71
N ASN A 112 0.09 25.64 -25.09
CA ASN A 112 -0.74 24.93 -24.11
C ASN A 112 -1.94 24.16 -24.72
N ALA A 113 -1.63 23.11 -25.49
CA ALA A 113 -2.48 21.92 -25.56
C ALA A 113 -1.71 20.80 -24.87
N ASP A 114 -2.13 20.45 -23.65
CA ASP A 114 -1.42 19.50 -22.80
C ASP A 114 -1.15 18.19 -23.55
N GLY A 115 0.11 17.75 -23.52
CA GLY A 115 0.53 16.46 -24.04
C GLY A 115 0.02 15.36 -23.13
N LEU A 116 -1.28 15.05 -23.24
CA LEU A 116 -1.98 14.14 -22.35
C LEU A 116 -1.32 12.76 -22.42
N SER A 117 -0.64 12.41 -21.32
CA SER A 117 0.21 11.24 -21.20
C SER A 117 -0.62 9.96 -21.26
N PRO A 118 -0.10 8.83 -21.80
CA PRO A 118 -0.74 7.52 -21.65
C PRO A 118 -1.03 7.13 -20.19
N GLY A 119 -0.39 7.76 -19.21
CA GLY A 119 -0.72 7.59 -17.78
C GLY A 119 -2.05 8.24 -17.35
N GLU A 120 -2.56 9.24 -18.08
CA GLU A 120 -3.84 9.91 -17.81
C GLU A 120 -5.03 9.13 -18.40
N TRP A 121 -4.75 8.06 -19.15
CA TRP A 121 -5.72 7.06 -19.57
C TRP A 121 -6.00 6.00 -18.50
N LEU A 122 -5.41 6.12 -17.30
CA LEU A 122 -5.88 5.37 -16.13
C LEU A 122 -7.30 5.81 -15.79
N ALA A 123 -8.28 5.00 -16.19
CA ALA A 123 -9.63 5.11 -15.69
C ALA A 123 -9.61 5.08 -14.16
N ALA A 124 -10.00 6.19 -13.53
CA ALA A 124 -10.27 6.20 -12.11
C ALA A 124 -11.44 5.23 -11.85
N GLU A 125 -11.22 4.23 -11.01
CA GLU A 125 -12.29 3.32 -10.60
C GLU A 125 -13.37 4.17 -9.88
N PRO A 126 -14.63 4.15 -10.35
CA PRO A 126 -15.62 5.11 -9.91
C PRO A 126 -15.96 4.87 -8.44
N SER A 127 -15.87 5.93 -7.62
CA SER A 127 -16.15 5.84 -6.18
C SER A 127 -17.61 5.48 -5.89
N LEU A 128 -17.90 5.06 -4.66
CA LEU A 128 -19.26 4.83 -4.16
C LEU A 128 -20.20 5.99 -4.55
N HIS A 129 -19.81 7.21 -4.22
CA HIS A 129 -20.58 8.43 -4.51
C HIS A 129 -20.78 8.63 -6.01
N GLN A 130 -19.74 8.39 -6.82
CA GLN A 130 -19.84 8.54 -8.27
C GLN A 130 -20.82 7.52 -8.88
N GLN A 131 -20.72 6.24 -8.50
CA GLN A 131 -21.64 5.20 -8.98
C GLN A 131 -23.09 5.46 -8.55
N LEU A 132 -23.32 5.91 -7.31
CA LEU A 132 -24.66 6.28 -6.84
C LEU A 132 -25.21 7.54 -7.53
N HIS A 133 -24.37 8.53 -7.83
CA HIS A 133 -24.76 9.70 -8.62
C HIS A 133 -25.10 9.35 -10.07
N ASP A 134 -24.39 8.39 -10.67
CA ASP A 134 -24.69 7.88 -12.00
C ASP A 134 -25.97 7.04 -12.01
N ALA A 135 -26.21 6.22 -10.98
CA ALA A 135 -27.49 5.51 -10.78
C ALA A 135 -28.68 6.48 -10.62
N LEU A 136 -28.52 7.59 -9.88
CA LEU A 136 -29.54 8.63 -9.77
C LEU A 136 -29.91 9.30 -11.11
N ARG A 137 -28.99 9.34 -12.09
CA ARG A 137 -29.26 9.93 -13.42
C ARG A 137 -30.21 9.07 -14.24
N LEU A 138 -30.21 7.76 -14.02
CA LEU A 138 -31.09 6.80 -14.70
C LEU A 138 -32.55 6.88 -14.19
N TYR A 139 -32.76 7.38 -12.98
CA TYR A 139 -34.09 7.48 -12.38
C TYR A 139 -34.85 8.77 -12.74
N PRO A 140 -36.13 8.69 -13.17
CA PRO A 140 -36.96 9.86 -13.48
C PRO A 140 -37.49 10.51 -12.18
N LEU A 141 -36.64 11.30 -11.53
CA LEU A 141 -36.95 12.06 -10.31
C LEU A 141 -37.22 13.54 -10.60
N ASN A 142 -38.06 14.17 -9.78
CA ASN A 142 -38.20 15.63 -9.80
C ASN A 142 -36.88 16.29 -9.38
N ARG A 143 -36.69 17.55 -9.77
CA ARG A 143 -35.49 18.31 -9.41
C ARG A 143 -35.26 18.37 -7.88
N ARG A 144 -36.33 18.52 -7.09
CA ARG A 144 -36.25 18.56 -5.62
C ARG A 144 -35.77 17.22 -5.06
N ASP A 145 -36.44 16.13 -5.43
CA ASP A 145 -36.14 14.77 -4.96
C ASP A 145 -34.71 14.35 -5.36
N ARG A 146 -34.25 14.75 -6.55
CA ARG A 146 -32.87 14.53 -7.02
C ARG A 146 -31.84 15.36 -6.23
N GLU A 147 -32.14 16.61 -5.90
CA GLU A 147 -31.26 17.44 -5.05
C GLU A 147 -31.21 16.88 -3.62
N ALA A 148 -32.33 16.40 -3.06
CA ALA A 148 -32.38 15.72 -1.76
C ALA A 148 -31.58 14.40 -1.75
N ALA A 149 -31.77 13.54 -2.76
CA ALA A 149 -31.03 12.28 -2.85
C ALA A 149 -29.52 12.50 -3.05
N ARG A 150 -29.14 13.55 -3.77
CA ARG A 150 -27.73 13.97 -3.88
C ARG A 150 -27.12 14.34 -2.53
N ILE A 151 -27.83 15.14 -1.71
CA ILE A 151 -27.37 15.49 -0.35
C ILE A 151 -27.20 14.22 0.51
N VAL A 152 -28.11 13.24 0.40
CA VAL A 152 -27.98 11.96 1.13
C VAL A 152 -26.77 11.16 0.66
N ILE A 153 -26.49 11.08 -0.65
CA ILE A 153 -25.32 10.37 -1.18
C ILE A 153 -24.02 11.05 -0.76
N ASP A 154 -23.93 12.37 -0.88
CA ASP A 154 -22.75 13.17 -0.51
C ASP A 154 -22.45 13.08 1.01
N ALA A 155 -23.41 12.65 1.83
CA ALA A 155 -23.27 12.40 3.26
C ALA A 155 -22.90 10.95 3.66
N LEU A 156 -22.77 10.02 2.71
CA LEU A 156 -22.37 8.64 2.98
C LEU A 156 -20.86 8.52 3.22
N ASP A 157 -20.47 7.67 4.18
CA ASP A 157 -19.10 7.19 4.32
C ASP A 157 -18.74 6.19 3.22
N ASP A 158 -17.44 5.97 2.98
CA ASP A 158 -16.90 4.92 2.10
C ASP A 158 -17.38 3.49 2.51
N ASP A 159 -17.65 3.26 3.79
CA ASP A 159 -18.25 2.01 4.31
C ASP A 159 -19.70 1.77 3.83
N GLY A 160 -20.35 2.80 3.25
CA GLY A 160 -21.75 2.79 2.78
C GLY A 160 -22.80 3.17 3.83
N TYR A 161 -22.39 3.64 5.00
CA TYR A 161 -23.26 4.03 6.11
C TYR A 161 -23.54 5.54 6.14
N LEU A 162 -24.73 5.91 6.62
CA LEU A 162 -25.10 7.29 6.94
C LEU A 162 -24.99 7.51 8.46
N ARG A 163 -23.94 8.21 8.92
CA ARG A 163 -23.76 8.50 10.36
C ARG A 163 -24.40 9.80 10.84
N GLN A 164 -24.60 10.75 9.93
CA GLN A 164 -25.17 12.06 10.23
C GLN A 164 -26.70 11.96 10.38
N GLU A 165 -27.29 12.73 11.28
CA GLU A 165 -28.75 12.74 11.41
C GLU A 165 -29.41 13.58 10.30
N LEU A 166 -30.64 13.22 9.91
CA LEU A 166 -31.39 13.92 8.86
C LEU A 166 -31.59 15.42 9.18
N ALA A 167 -31.70 15.77 10.47
CA ALA A 167 -31.80 17.15 10.93
C ALA A 167 -30.48 17.93 10.76
N GLU A 168 -29.31 17.29 10.95
CA GLU A 168 -28.00 17.91 10.73
C GLU A 168 -27.77 18.17 9.24
N LEU A 169 -28.14 17.22 8.38
CA LEU A 169 -28.09 17.37 6.93
C LEU A 169 -28.99 18.50 6.42
N LEU A 170 -30.17 18.67 7.03
CA LEU A 170 -31.09 19.76 6.71
C LEU A 170 -30.58 21.12 7.18
N ALA A 171 -29.87 21.18 8.31
CA ALA A 171 -29.22 22.40 8.80
C ALA A 171 -27.94 22.77 8.01
N ALA A 172 -27.25 21.77 7.45
CA ALA A 172 -26.08 21.96 6.57
C ALA A 172 -26.48 22.30 5.12
N ALA A 173 -27.71 22.01 4.70
CA ALA A 173 -28.24 22.39 3.40
C ALA A 173 -28.54 23.90 3.33
N ASP A 174 -28.27 24.53 2.18
CA ASP A 174 -28.60 25.94 1.96
C ASP A 174 -30.07 26.24 2.30
N PRO A 175 -30.38 27.26 3.14
CA PRO A 175 -31.76 27.61 3.50
C PRO A 175 -32.59 28.16 2.33
N ALA A 176 -31.98 28.39 1.16
CA ALA A 176 -32.68 28.66 -0.09
C ALA A 176 -33.34 27.40 -0.69
N ARG A 177 -32.94 26.20 -0.28
CA ARG A 177 -33.58 24.94 -0.63
C ARG A 177 -34.69 24.65 0.38
N LEU A 178 -35.94 24.86 -0.04
CA LEU A 178 -37.16 24.50 0.71
C LEU A 178 -37.34 22.97 0.78
N LEU A 179 -36.42 22.28 1.46
CA LEU A 179 -36.45 20.86 1.74
C LEU A 179 -37.03 20.63 3.14
N SER A 180 -37.92 19.65 3.28
CA SER A 180 -38.40 19.17 4.58
C SER A 180 -37.67 17.90 5.01
N GLU A 181 -37.72 17.58 6.31
CA GLU A 181 -37.25 16.29 6.83
C GLU A 181 -37.94 15.09 6.16
N GLN A 182 -39.20 15.28 5.71
CA GLN A 182 -39.97 14.26 5.01
C GLN A 182 -39.41 14.00 3.61
N ASP A 183 -39.04 15.05 2.87
CA ASP A 183 -38.40 14.93 1.55
C ASP A 183 -37.05 14.19 1.66
N LEU A 184 -36.27 14.51 2.70
CA LEU A 184 -34.98 13.86 2.95
C LEU A 184 -35.14 12.39 3.39
N ALA A 185 -36.19 12.06 4.15
CA ALA A 185 -36.51 10.68 4.49
C ALA A 185 -36.99 9.85 3.28
N ILE A 186 -37.76 10.44 2.37
CA ILE A 186 -38.14 9.83 1.09
C ILE A 186 -36.90 9.62 0.22
N ALA A 187 -36.04 10.64 0.11
CA ALA A 187 -34.78 10.57 -0.63
C ALA A 187 -33.84 9.48 -0.07
N LEU A 188 -33.71 9.37 1.25
CA LEU A 188 -32.96 8.29 1.91
C LEU A 188 -33.53 6.91 1.55
N ARG A 189 -34.86 6.76 1.53
CA ARG A 189 -35.49 5.49 1.14
C ARG A 189 -35.27 5.16 -0.34
N LEU A 190 -35.21 6.16 -1.22
CA LEU A 190 -34.82 5.98 -2.62
C LEU A 190 -33.35 5.54 -2.73
N VAL A 191 -32.43 6.19 -2.03
CA VAL A 191 -30.99 5.83 -2.05
C VAL A 191 -30.76 4.40 -1.54
N GLN A 192 -31.50 3.95 -0.52
CA GLN A 192 -31.51 2.56 -0.04
C GLN A 192 -31.94 1.51 -1.08
N MET A 193 -32.56 1.93 -2.19
CA MET A 193 -33.06 1.05 -3.27
C MET A 193 -32.34 1.22 -4.61
N LEU A 194 -31.41 2.18 -4.75
CA LEU A 194 -30.80 2.50 -6.05
C LEU A 194 -29.90 1.38 -6.61
N ASP A 195 -29.20 0.68 -5.73
CA ASP A 195 -28.18 -0.30 -6.11
C ASP A 195 -28.11 -1.45 -5.08
N ARG A 196 -26.98 -1.71 -4.43
CA ARG A 196 -26.85 -2.83 -3.49
C ARG A 196 -27.64 -2.57 -2.19
N PRO A 197 -28.49 -3.52 -1.74
CA PRO A 197 -29.29 -3.33 -0.53
C PRO A 197 -28.40 -3.19 0.72
N GLY A 198 -28.79 -2.30 1.63
CA GLY A 198 -28.05 -1.98 2.84
C GLY A 198 -27.14 -0.74 2.75
N ILE A 199 -26.94 -0.17 1.56
CA ILE A 199 -26.36 1.18 1.40
C ILE A 199 -27.30 2.21 2.05
N ALA A 200 -26.76 3.30 2.61
CA ALA A 200 -27.51 4.35 3.30
C ALA A 200 -28.34 3.86 4.51
N ALA A 201 -27.85 2.81 5.17
CA ALA A 201 -28.30 2.44 6.51
C ALA A 201 -27.65 3.33 7.58
N ARG A 202 -28.39 3.64 8.66
CA ARG A 202 -27.87 4.36 9.83
C ARG A 202 -27.27 3.44 10.88
N SER A 203 -27.62 2.15 10.83
CA SER A 203 -27.18 1.14 11.79
C SER A 203 -26.98 -0.22 11.14
N LEU A 204 -26.19 -1.09 11.77
CA LEU A 204 -25.97 -2.46 11.29
C LEU A 204 -27.28 -3.26 11.22
N SER A 205 -28.21 -3.05 12.15
CA SER A 205 -29.53 -3.69 12.12
C SER A 205 -30.37 -3.21 10.94
N GLU A 206 -30.35 -1.90 10.62
CA GLU A 206 -31.01 -1.37 9.42
C GLU A 206 -30.38 -1.93 8.14
N CYS A 207 -29.04 -1.97 8.05
CA CYS A 207 -28.31 -2.54 6.90
C CYS A 207 -28.71 -4.00 6.63
N LEU A 208 -28.64 -4.85 7.65
CA LEU A 208 -28.99 -6.26 7.54
C LEU A 208 -30.49 -6.47 7.25
N VAL A 209 -31.39 -5.65 7.82
CA VAL A 209 -32.82 -5.71 7.51
C VAL A 209 -33.11 -5.34 6.06
N LEU A 210 -32.45 -4.30 5.51
CA LEU A 210 -32.58 -3.92 4.10
C LEU A 210 -32.13 -5.06 3.17
N GLN A 211 -31.04 -5.75 3.50
CA GLN A 211 -30.59 -6.93 2.75
C GLN A 211 -31.58 -8.10 2.86
N LEU A 212 -32.15 -8.35 4.05
CA LEU A 212 -33.19 -9.36 4.25
C LEU A 212 -34.53 -9.01 3.57
N ASP A 213 -34.81 -7.73 3.35
CA ASP A 213 -35.99 -7.26 2.61
C ASP A 213 -35.85 -7.46 1.11
N ALA A 214 -34.62 -7.49 0.57
CA ALA A 214 -34.34 -7.78 -0.84
C ALA A 214 -34.37 -9.29 -1.18
N ILE A 215 -34.32 -10.19 -0.19
CA ILE A 215 -34.35 -11.64 -0.43
C ILE A 215 -35.79 -12.12 -0.71
N PRO A 216 -36.02 -13.01 -1.71
CA PRO A 216 -37.35 -13.52 -2.02
C PRO A 216 -38.07 -14.15 -0.82
N ALA A 217 -39.32 -13.75 -0.62
CA ALA A 217 -40.17 -14.13 0.51
C ALA A 217 -40.46 -15.64 0.65
N GLY A 218 -40.16 -16.44 -0.37
CA GLY A 218 -40.26 -17.91 -0.33
C GLY A 218 -39.11 -18.62 0.39
N THR A 219 -38.09 -17.90 0.88
CA THR A 219 -36.97 -18.53 1.60
C THR A 219 -37.33 -18.83 3.07
N PRO A 220 -37.01 -20.03 3.58
CA PRO A 220 -37.38 -20.43 4.94
C PRO A 220 -36.64 -19.61 5.99
N ALA A 221 -37.32 -19.38 7.13
CA ALA A 221 -36.80 -18.66 8.29
C ALA A 221 -36.47 -17.16 8.10
N LEU A 222 -36.87 -16.52 6.99
CA LEU A 222 -36.70 -15.06 6.79
C LEU A 222 -37.29 -14.19 7.90
N ALA A 223 -38.51 -14.51 8.36
CA ALA A 223 -39.17 -13.73 9.42
C ALA A 223 -38.38 -13.78 10.73
N GLU A 224 -37.84 -14.96 11.07
CA GLU A 224 -36.97 -15.15 12.23
C GLU A 224 -35.64 -14.41 12.05
N ALA A 225 -35.03 -14.47 10.85
CA ALA A 225 -33.82 -13.73 10.52
C ALA A 225 -34.00 -12.21 10.67
N LYS A 226 -35.14 -11.65 10.23
CA LYS A 226 -35.48 -10.23 10.40
C LYS A 226 -35.67 -9.85 11.87
N ALA A 227 -36.29 -10.72 12.68
CA ALA A 227 -36.39 -10.50 14.13
C ALA A 227 -35.02 -10.51 14.81
N ILE A 228 -34.14 -11.46 14.46
CA ILE A 228 -32.76 -11.54 14.96
C ILE A 228 -31.98 -10.26 14.60
N ALA A 229 -32.08 -9.82 13.34
CA ALA A 229 -31.36 -8.65 12.84
C ALA A 229 -31.81 -7.32 13.47
N ARG A 230 -33.09 -7.20 13.88
CA ARG A 230 -33.60 -6.00 14.55
C ARG A 230 -33.15 -5.89 16.01
N GLU A 231 -33.28 -6.96 16.79
CA GLU A 231 -33.19 -6.86 18.26
C GLU A 231 -32.12 -7.73 18.92
N HIS A 232 -31.56 -8.74 18.24
CA HIS A 232 -30.77 -9.79 18.89
C HIS A 232 -29.36 -9.98 18.30
N LEU A 233 -28.86 -9.02 17.53
CA LEU A 233 -27.50 -9.04 16.96
C LEU A 233 -26.39 -9.21 18.03
N GLU A 234 -26.46 -8.50 19.15
CA GLU A 234 -25.47 -8.66 20.24
C GLU A 234 -25.46 -10.07 20.82
N ARG A 235 -26.64 -10.68 20.96
CA ARG A 235 -26.82 -12.04 21.48
C ARG A 235 -26.32 -13.09 20.48
N LEU A 236 -26.52 -12.83 19.18
CA LEU A 236 -25.98 -13.66 18.10
C LEU A 236 -24.45 -13.58 18.06
N ALA A 237 -23.86 -12.40 18.28
CA ALA A 237 -22.41 -12.22 18.40
C ALA A 237 -21.83 -12.96 19.63
N ARG A 238 -22.56 -13.02 20.75
CA ARG A 238 -22.22 -13.81 21.95
C ARG A 238 -22.52 -15.31 21.83
N ARG A 239 -23.11 -15.76 20.71
CA ARG A 239 -23.59 -17.13 20.45
C ARG A 239 -24.66 -17.64 21.45
N GLU A 240 -25.45 -16.75 22.04
CA GLU A 240 -26.49 -17.07 23.05
C GLU A 240 -27.78 -17.65 22.40
N THR A 241 -27.65 -18.68 21.56
CA THR A 241 -28.74 -19.25 20.74
C THR A 241 -29.94 -19.71 21.57
N ALA A 242 -29.71 -20.27 22.75
CA ALA A 242 -30.79 -20.73 23.65
C ALA A 242 -31.67 -19.59 24.18
N GLU A 243 -31.13 -18.38 24.37
CA GLU A 243 -31.95 -17.23 24.77
C GLU A 243 -32.71 -16.63 23.58
N ILE A 244 -32.08 -16.61 22.39
CA ILE A 244 -32.72 -16.17 21.15
C ILE A 244 -33.91 -17.09 20.83
N GLN A 245 -33.73 -18.42 20.96
CA GLN A 245 -34.80 -19.40 20.76
C GLN A 245 -36.02 -19.14 21.66
N ARG A 246 -35.79 -18.87 22.95
CA ARG A 246 -36.87 -18.58 23.92
C ARG A 246 -37.61 -17.28 23.64
N ARG A 247 -36.94 -16.27 23.06
CA ARG A 247 -37.56 -14.98 22.75
C ARG A 247 -38.36 -14.98 21.46
N ILE A 248 -37.86 -15.64 20.41
CA ILE A 248 -38.53 -15.66 19.10
C ILE A 248 -39.54 -16.83 19.00
N GLY A 249 -39.38 -17.89 19.81
CA GLY A 249 -40.33 -19.01 19.88
C GLY A 249 -40.15 -20.07 18.79
N CYS A 250 -38.91 -20.27 18.34
CA CYS A 250 -38.58 -20.99 17.10
C CYS A 250 -38.19 -22.46 17.29
N ASN A 251 -38.37 -23.25 16.23
CA ASN A 251 -37.79 -24.58 16.10
C ASN A 251 -36.25 -24.45 16.01
N PRO A 252 -35.45 -25.30 16.68
CA PRO A 252 -33.97 -25.22 16.57
C PRO A 252 -33.46 -25.25 15.13
N GLN A 253 -34.14 -25.96 14.21
CA GLN A 253 -33.76 -26.01 12.80
C GLN A 253 -34.00 -24.67 12.07
N THR A 254 -35.12 -23.99 12.33
CA THR A 254 -35.42 -22.69 11.71
C THR A 254 -34.51 -21.61 12.26
N LEU A 255 -34.24 -21.62 13.57
CA LEU A 255 -33.27 -20.73 14.21
C LEU A 255 -31.85 -20.91 13.64
N GLN A 256 -31.41 -22.15 13.40
CA GLN A 256 -30.10 -22.43 12.81
C GLN A 256 -30.03 -21.90 11.36
N ALA A 257 -31.08 -22.10 10.57
CA ALA A 257 -31.18 -21.54 9.21
C ALA A 257 -31.15 -20.00 9.23
N ALA A 258 -31.93 -19.35 10.09
CA ALA A 258 -31.94 -17.90 10.27
C ALA A 258 -30.56 -17.35 10.70
N CYS A 259 -29.88 -18.03 11.63
CA CYS A 259 -28.54 -17.64 12.07
C CYS A 259 -27.47 -17.84 10.98
N ALA A 260 -27.61 -18.85 10.13
CA ALA A 260 -26.73 -19.04 8.97
C ALA A 260 -26.97 -17.95 7.92
N LEU A 261 -28.24 -17.62 7.64
CA LEU A 261 -28.64 -16.58 6.70
C LEU A 261 -28.11 -15.21 7.14
N VAL A 262 -28.33 -14.78 8.39
CA VAL A 262 -27.80 -13.50 8.92
C VAL A 262 -26.26 -13.43 8.88
N ARG A 263 -25.56 -14.56 9.01
CA ARG A 263 -24.08 -14.61 8.91
C ARG A 263 -23.54 -14.60 7.47
N GLY A 264 -24.39 -14.88 6.48
CA GLY A 264 -24.05 -14.82 5.05
C GLY A 264 -24.29 -13.45 4.42
N LEU A 265 -24.73 -12.46 5.20
CA LEU A 265 -24.99 -11.09 4.76
C LEU A 265 -23.72 -10.22 4.83
N ASP A 266 -23.65 -9.20 3.97
CA ASP A 266 -22.50 -8.30 3.86
C ASP A 266 -22.67 -7.11 4.84
N PRO A 267 -21.91 -7.02 5.95
CA PRO A 267 -22.09 -5.95 6.94
C PRO A 267 -21.59 -4.57 6.49
N ARG A 268 -20.91 -4.47 5.33
CA ARG A 268 -20.36 -3.24 4.76
C ARG A 268 -20.45 -3.27 3.22
N PRO A 269 -21.61 -2.95 2.62
CA PRO A 269 -21.77 -2.99 1.17
C PRO A 269 -20.90 -1.95 0.43
N GLY A 270 -20.51 -0.84 1.08
CA GLY A 270 -19.67 0.20 0.47
C GLY A 270 -18.28 -0.28 0.02
N ASN A 271 -17.73 -1.30 0.69
CA ASN A 271 -16.42 -1.89 0.36
C ASN A 271 -16.35 -2.55 -1.02
N HIS A 272 -17.49 -2.78 -1.70
CA HIS A 272 -17.50 -3.27 -3.09
C HIS A 272 -17.23 -2.16 -4.12
N TYR A 273 -17.44 -0.89 -3.73
CA TYR A 273 -17.30 0.29 -4.58
C TYR A 273 -15.94 0.96 -4.37
N GLY A 274 -15.49 0.99 -3.11
CA GLY A 274 -14.16 1.46 -2.74
C GLY A 274 -13.11 0.42 -3.08
N SER A 275 -12.39 0.61 -4.19
CA SER A 275 -11.10 -0.05 -4.41
C SER A 275 -10.12 0.46 -3.35
N THR A 276 -9.94 -0.31 -2.27
CA THR A 276 -8.87 -0.07 -1.31
C THR A 276 -7.55 -0.38 -2.02
N ARG A 277 -7.02 0.61 -2.76
CA ARG A 277 -5.63 0.61 -3.22
C ARG A 277 -4.77 0.45 -1.98
N GLY A 278 -4.33 -0.78 -1.72
CA GLY A 278 -3.47 -1.06 -0.60
C GLY A 278 -2.19 -0.26 -0.79
N ASP A 279 -1.93 0.69 0.12
CA ASP A 279 -0.71 1.50 0.12
C ASP A 279 0.50 0.56 0.20
N TYR A 280 1.06 0.25 -0.97
CA TYR A 280 2.16 -0.68 -1.06
C TYR A 280 3.44 0.04 -0.66
N VAL A 281 4.04 -0.42 0.43
CA VAL A 281 5.28 0.17 0.91
C VAL A 281 6.42 -0.25 -0.03
N VAL A 282 6.89 0.70 -0.84
CA VAL A 282 8.07 0.49 -1.70
C VAL A 282 9.31 0.30 -0.80
N PRO A 283 9.99 -0.85 -0.86
CA PRO A 283 11.16 -1.11 -0.03
C PRO A 283 12.39 -0.35 -0.55
N ASP A 284 13.24 0.16 0.34
CA ASP A 284 14.54 0.76 -0.03
C ASP A 284 15.56 -0.32 -0.44
N VAL A 285 15.48 -1.49 0.19
CA VAL A 285 16.44 -2.59 0.06
C VAL A 285 15.71 -3.92 -0.15
N ILE A 286 16.25 -4.76 -1.02
CA ILE A 286 15.73 -6.09 -1.36
C ILE A 286 16.78 -7.13 -0.95
N VAL A 287 16.37 -8.09 -0.11
CA VAL A 287 17.20 -9.23 0.31
C VAL A 287 16.78 -10.47 -0.47
N ARG A 288 17.72 -11.10 -1.16
CA ARG A 288 17.51 -12.34 -1.91
C ARG A 288 18.49 -13.41 -1.44
N GLN A 289 18.00 -14.65 -1.36
CA GLN A 289 18.88 -15.80 -1.19
C GLN A 289 19.42 -16.22 -2.55
N VAL A 290 20.73 -16.32 -2.69
CA VAL A 290 21.39 -16.86 -3.88
C VAL A 290 22.30 -17.99 -3.42
N ARG A 291 21.89 -19.23 -3.72
CA ARG A 291 22.48 -20.45 -3.14
C ARG A 291 22.33 -20.44 -1.61
N ASP A 292 23.42 -20.45 -0.86
CA ASP A 292 23.43 -20.40 0.61
C ASP A 292 23.70 -19.00 1.20
N ASP A 293 24.06 -18.04 0.34
CA ASP A 293 24.39 -16.67 0.73
C ASP A 293 23.21 -15.72 0.58
N TRP A 294 23.13 -14.77 1.50
CA TRP A 294 22.12 -13.72 1.52
C TRP A 294 22.69 -12.45 0.90
N ILE A 295 22.20 -12.08 -0.27
CA ILE A 295 22.63 -10.90 -1.01
C ILE A 295 21.61 -9.78 -0.77
N VAL A 296 22.14 -8.60 -0.47
CA VAL A 296 21.37 -7.39 -0.17
C VAL A 296 21.61 -6.40 -1.32
N THR A 297 20.55 -6.00 -2.01
CA THR A 297 20.60 -5.08 -3.14
C THR A 297 19.68 -3.89 -2.91
N ILE A 298 20.12 -2.67 -3.22
CA ILE A 298 19.25 -1.48 -3.23
C ILE A 298 18.12 -1.68 -4.26
N ASN A 299 16.91 -1.18 -3.95
CA ASN A 299 15.81 -1.18 -4.91
C ASN A 299 16.05 -0.13 -6.02
N PRO A 300 16.20 -0.52 -7.30
CA PRO A 300 16.44 0.43 -8.38
C PRO A 300 15.28 1.43 -8.59
N ALA A 301 14.05 1.09 -8.19
CA ALA A 301 12.91 2.01 -8.27
C ALA A 301 12.98 3.18 -7.27
N VAL A 302 13.79 3.06 -6.21
CA VAL A 302 14.02 4.11 -5.20
C VAL A 302 15.28 4.92 -5.50
N LEU A 303 16.23 4.37 -6.27
CA LEU A 303 17.47 5.02 -6.64
C LEU A 303 17.20 6.15 -7.65
N PRO A 304 17.39 7.43 -7.29
CA PRO A 304 17.20 8.51 -8.24
C PRO A 304 18.34 8.53 -9.25
N ARG A 305 18.02 8.84 -10.51
CA ARG A 305 18.99 8.97 -11.60
C ARG A 305 19.50 10.40 -11.78
N ALA A 306 19.56 11.17 -10.69
CA ALA A 306 20.11 12.52 -10.72
C ALA A 306 21.58 12.49 -11.17
N ARG A 307 21.85 13.12 -12.32
CA ARG A 307 23.18 13.24 -12.91
C ARG A 307 23.61 14.71 -12.95
N LEU A 308 24.88 14.93 -13.30
CA LEU A 308 25.42 16.27 -13.50
C LEU A 308 25.47 16.52 -15.01
N HIS A 309 24.75 17.53 -15.50
CA HIS A 309 24.68 17.83 -16.94
C HIS A 309 26.06 18.20 -17.49
N GLU A 310 26.72 17.22 -18.12
CA GLU A 310 28.16 17.28 -18.44
C GLU A 310 28.50 18.47 -19.35
N ARG A 311 27.59 18.82 -20.27
CA ARG A 311 27.76 19.97 -21.18
C ARG A 311 27.82 21.30 -20.43
N TYR A 312 27.03 21.49 -19.36
CA TYR A 312 27.11 22.71 -18.56
C TYR A 312 28.35 22.71 -17.67
N ALA A 313 28.74 21.55 -17.13
CA ALA A 313 29.96 21.42 -16.35
C ALA A 313 31.24 21.67 -17.19
N THR A 314 31.28 21.24 -18.45
CA THR A 314 32.40 21.49 -19.36
C THR A 314 32.45 22.94 -19.84
N LEU A 315 31.31 23.53 -20.21
CA LEU A 315 31.25 24.96 -20.56
C LEU A 315 31.72 25.85 -19.39
N PHE A 316 31.25 25.58 -18.17
CA PHE A 316 31.70 26.31 -16.97
C PHE A 316 33.19 26.10 -16.65
N ALA A 317 33.78 24.96 -17.03
CA ALA A 317 35.22 24.72 -16.86
C ALA A 317 36.08 25.38 -17.95
N GLN A 318 35.52 25.65 -19.14
CA GLN A 318 36.20 26.30 -20.27
C GLN A 318 36.12 27.84 -20.20
N SER A 319 34.98 28.38 -19.77
CA SER A 319 34.94 29.76 -19.29
C SER A 319 35.75 29.84 -17.99
N SER A 320 36.70 30.77 -17.87
CA SER A 320 37.45 31.00 -16.63
C SER A 320 36.58 31.66 -15.53
N GLY A 321 35.53 30.96 -15.11
CA GLY A 321 34.62 31.39 -14.06
C GLY A 321 35.31 31.31 -12.70
N GLU A 322 35.35 32.43 -11.99
CA GLU A 322 35.83 32.47 -10.60
C GLU A 322 35.02 31.48 -9.76
N ARG A 323 35.70 30.69 -8.92
CA ARG A 323 35.07 29.63 -8.12
C ARG A 323 34.05 30.16 -7.10
N ASP A 324 34.10 31.45 -6.83
CA ASP A 324 33.20 32.18 -5.92
C ASP A 324 31.94 32.74 -6.62
N SER A 325 31.87 32.65 -7.97
CA SER A 325 30.65 32.93 -8.73
C SER A 325 29.46 32.10 -8.21
N PRO A 326 28.22 32.63 -8.22
CA PRO A 326 27.03 31.88 -7.80
C PRO A 326 26.85 30.56 -8.55
N LEU A 327 27.23 30.49 -9.84
CA LEU A 327 27.24 29.25 -10.63
C LEU A 327 28.28 28.24 -10.12
N GLY A 328 29.44 28.72 -9.66
CA GLY A 328 30.47 27.88 -9.04
C GLY A 328 30.02 27.30 -7.70
N GLN A 329 29.21 28.03 -6.93
CA GLN A 329 28.58 27.56 -5.70
C GLN A 329 27.51 26.49 -6.02
N GLN A 330 26.62 26.75 -6.97
CA GLN A 330 25.62 25.78 -7.44
C GLN A 330 26.25 24.48 -7.97
N LEU A 331 27.36 24.56 -8.72
CA LEU A 331 28.10 23.38 -9.20
C LEU A 331 28.74 22.59 -8.03
N GLN A 332 29.25 23.27 -7.00
CA GLN A 332 29.74 22.61 -5.79
C GLN A 332 28.61 21.92 -5.01
N GLU A 333 27.43 22.56 -4.94
CA GLU A 333 26.24 22.02 -4.29
C GLU A 333 25.68 20.80 -5.04
N ALA A 334 25.58 20.85 -6.37
CA ALA A 334 25.21 19.71 -7.22
C ALA A 334 26.15 18.51 -6.99
N ARG A 335 27.46 18.73 -7.09
CA ARG A 335 28.50 17.70 -6.82
C ARG A 335 28.50 17.23 -5.37
N TRP A 336 28.07 18.06 -4.42
CA TRP A 336 27.91 17.67 -3.03
C TRP A 336 26.66 16.80 -2.87
N LEU A 337 25.52 17.19 -3.44
CA LEU A 337 24.26 16.45 -3.37
C LEU A 337 24.42 15.04 -3.94
N ILE A 338 24.89 14.89 -5.18
CA ILE A 338 25.11 13.58 -5.83
C ILE A 338 25.95 12.63 -4.96
N ARG A 339 27.05 13.14 -4.37
CA ARG A 339 27.89 12.33 -3.46
C ARG A 339 27.20 11.97 -2.15
N ASN A 340 26.29 12.79 -1.63
CA ASN A 340 25.51 12.45 -0.43
C ASN A 340 24.36 11.50 -0.73
N VAL A 341 23.77 11.58 -1.92
CA VAL A 341 22.81 10.61 -2.44
C VAL A 341 23.46 9.23 -2.52
N GLN A 342 24.62 9.10 -3.19
CA GLN A 342 25.40 7.86 -3.25
C GLN A 342 25.71 7.34 -1.85
N LYS A 343 26.31 8.17 -0.98
CA LYS A 343 26.62 7.79 0.41
C LYS A 343 25.40 7.36 1.24
N ARG A 344 24.22 7.96 1.01
CA ARG A 344 22.96 7.53 1.66
C ARG A 344 22.65 6.08 1.30
N PHE A 345 22.65 5.76 0.01
CA PHE A 345 22.34 4.41 -0.46
C PHE A 345 23.42 3.40 -0.07
N ASP A 346 24.71 3.73 -0.19
CA ASP A 346 25.81 2.89 0.28
C ASP A 346 25.71 2.59 1.78
N THR A 347 25.36 3.60 2.59
CA THR A 347 25.21 3.42 4.05
C THR A 347 24.00 2.54 4.38
N ILE A 348 22.87 2.75 3.71
CA ILE A 348 21.66 1.92 3.89
C ILE A 348 21.94 0.47 3.47
N GLN A 349 22.64 0.25 2.35
CA GLN A 349 23.03 -1.09 1.90
C GLN A 349 23.96 -1.76 2.91
N ARG A 350 25.06 -1.12 3.33
CA ARG A 350 26.00 -1.67 4.33
C ARG A 350 25.34 -1.97 5.68
N VAL A 351 24.40 -1.13 6.12
CA VAL A 351 23.59 -1.40 7.32
C VAL A 351 22.68 -2.61 7.10
N GLY A 352 22.05 -2.74 5.93
CA GLY A 352 21.27 -3.93 5.56
C GLY A 352 22.09 -5.22 5.54
N GLU A 353 23.27 -5.20 4.91
CA GLU A 353 24.22 -6.31 4.86
C GLU A 353 24.64 -6.77 6.27
N CYS A 354 25.00 -5.84 7.15
CA CYS A 354 25.36 -6.14 8.54
C CYS A 354 24.18 -6.75 9.33
N ILE A 355 22.96 -6.20 9.19
CA ILE A 355 21.75 -6.76 9.81
C ILE A 355 21.51 -8.19 9.32
N VAL A 356 21.56 -8.42 8.00
CA VAL A 356 21.35 -9.73 7.38
C VAL A 356 22.43 -10.74 7.80
N ALA A 357 23.70 -10.32 7.86
CA ALA A 357 24.80 -11.15 8.31
C ALA A 357 24.65 -11.62 9.76
N ARG A 358 24.15 -10.75 10.65
CA ARG A 358 23.91 -11.08 12.08
C ARG A 358 22.61 -11.84 12.33
N GLN A 359 21.60 -11.64 11.48
CA GLN A 359 20.26 -12.22 11.59
C GLN A 359 20.03 -13.43 10.65
N ARG A 360 21.08 -14.08 10.12
CA ARG A 360 20.96 -15.23 9.19
C ARG A 360 19.93 -16.29 9.60
N ASP A 361 19.78 -16.56 10.90
CA ASP A 361 18.80 -17.54 11.41
C ASP A 361 17.35 -17.08 11.23
N PHE A 362 17.06 -15.77 11.34
CA PHE A 362 15.74 -15.21 11.00
C PHE A 362 15.39 -15.45 9.53
N PHE A 363 16.36 -15.27 8.63
CA PHE A 363 16.10 -15.46 7.19
C PHE A 363 15.93 -16.94 6.81
N ARG A 364 16.46 -17.88 7.61
CA ARG A 364 16.32 -19.33 7.39
C ARG A 364 15.10 -19.96 8.09
N TYR A 365 14.76 -19.49 9.29
CA TYR A 365 13.71 -20.11 10.14
C TYR A 365 12.57 -19.14 10.51
N GLY A 366 12.54 -17.94 9.92
CA GLY A 366 11.54 -16.91 10.17
C GLY A 366 11.70 -16.21 11.53
N GLU A 367 10.64 -15.50 11.94
CA GLU A 367 10.56 -14.71 13.18
C GLU A 367 10.96 -15.47 14.46
N ILE A 368 10.82 -16.81 14.47
CA ILE A 368 11.13 -17.68 15.61
C ILE A 368 12.60 -17.58 16.02
N ALA A 369 13.52 -17.46 15.05
CA ALA A 369 14.96 -17.48 15.30
C ALA A 369 15.61 -16.09 15.31
N MET A 370 14.82 -15.02 15.48
CA MET A 370 15.34 -13.66 15.56
C MET A 370 16.23 -13.45 16.80
N LYS A 371 17.49 -13.12 16.56
CA LYS A 371 18.46 -12.77 17.62
C LYS A 371 18.25 -11.33 18.08
N PRO A 372 18.47 -11.01 19.36
CA PRO A 372 18.45 -9.63 19.82
C PRO A 372 19.73 -8.88 19.41
N LEU A 373 19.57 -7.79 18.66
CA LEU A 373 20.65 -6.95 18.11
C LEU A 373 20.56 -5.52 18.66
N VAL A 374 21.70 -4.87 18.90
CA VAL A 374 21.77 -3.45 19.34
C VAL A 374 22.36 -2.58 18.23
N LEU A 375 21.89 -1.34 18.13
CA LEU A 375 22.41 -0.35 17.18
C LEU A 375 23.92 -0.11 17.36
N ARG A 376 24.38 -0.04 18.62
CA ARG A 376 25.80 0.03 18.97
C ARG A 376 26.63 -1.09 18.33
N ASP A 377 26.15 -2.32 18.37
CA ASP A 377 26.94 -3.46 17.88
C ASP A 377 27.16 -3.39 16.35
N ILE A 378 26.23 -2.76 15.59
CA ILE A 378 26.37 -2.47 14.15
C ILE A 378 27.27 -1.24 13.93
N ALA A 379 27.11 -0.21 14.76
CA ALA A 379 27.88 1.03 14.70
C ALA A 379 29.39 0.75 14.83
N GLU A 380 29.77 -0.14 15.75
CA GLU A 380 31.15 -0.60 15.94
C GLU A 380 31.68 -1.44 14.75
N GLU A 381 30.84 -2.21 14.05
CA GLU A 381 31.26 -3.03 12.89
C GLU A 381 31.43 -2.20 11.60
N LEU A 382 30.62 -1.15 11.42
CA LEU A 382 30.65 -0.31 10.22
C LEU A 382 31.56 0.93 10.32
N ASP A 383 32.17 1.16 11.49
CA ASP A 383 32.89 2.38 11.89
C ASP A 383 32.03 3.64 11.71
N LEU A 384 30.81 3.59 12.26
CA LEU A 384 29.83 4.67 12.20
C LEU A 384 29.37 5.06 13.60
N HIS A 385 28.96 6.31 13.79
CA HIS A 385 28.32 6.72 15.05
C HIS A 385 26.93 6.06 15.19
N GLU A 386 26.54 5.65 16.40
CA GLU A 386 25.24 5.02 16.67
C GLU A 386 24.06 5.87 16.16
N SER A 387 24.17 7.19 16.29
CA SER A 387 23.19 8.13 15.73
C SER A 387 23.03 8.00 14.22
N THR A 388 24.10 7.73 13.46
CA THR A 388 24.04 7.55 12.00
C THR A 388 23.29 6.27 11.64
N VAL A 389 23.53 5.17 12.36
CA VAL A 389 22.80 3.89 12.18
C VAL A 389 21.33 4.04 12.58
N SER A 390 21.04 4.70 13.71
CA SER A 390 19.66 5.00 14.15
C SER A 390 18.88 5.85 13.13
N ARG A 391 19.58 6.75 12.42
CA ARG A 391 19.01 7.58 11.36
C ARG A 391 18.80 6.79 10.07
N ALA A 392 19.78 5.99 9.64
CA ALA A 392 19.69 5.13 8.46
C ALA A 392 18.64 4.01 8.59
N THR A 393 18.35 3.54 9.80
CA THR A 393 17.26 2.56 10.08
C THR A 393 15.89 3.22 10.28
N GLY A 394 15.81 4.55 10.30
CA GLY A 394 14.58 5.31 10.48
C GLY A 394 13.76 5.40 9.19
N ASN A 395 12.50 4.92 9.24
CA ASN A 395 11.54 5.02 8.14
C ASN A 395 12.14 4.49 6.82
N LYS A 396 12.75 3.29 6.90
CA LYS A 396 13.28 2.51 5.79
C LYS A 396 12.74 1.09 5.88
N TYR A 397 12.48 0.50 4.72
CA TYR A 397 11.88 -0.82 4.59
C TYR A 397 12.77 -1.76 3.78
N MET A 398 12.78 -3.02 4.20
CA MET A 398 13.53 -4.09 3.59
C MET A 398 12.57 -5.18 3.12
N ALA A 399 12.55 -5.45 1.81
CA ALA A 399 11.87 -6.62 1.28
C ALA A 399 12.70 -7.87 1.56
N THR A 400 12.05 -8.87 2.15
CA THR A 400 12.63 -10.18 2.47
C THR A 400 11.72 -11.27 1.88
N PRO A 401 12.19 -12.53 1.75
CA PRO A 401 11.31 -13.62 1.29
C PRO A 401 10.08 -13.85 2.18
N HIS A 402 10.11 -13.38 3.42
CA HIS A 402 9.02 -13.48 4.41
C HIS A 402 8.10 -12.25 4.43
N GLY A 403 8.33 -11.26 3.55
CA GLY A 403 7.58 -9.99 3.49
C GLY A 403 8.45 -8.75 3.67
N THR A 404 7.82 -7.58 3.64
CA THR A 404 8.44 -6.26 3.83
C THR A 404 8.47 -5.88 5.31
N PHE A 405 9.66 -5.63 5.86
CA PHE A 405 9.83 -5.25 7.28
C PHE A 405 10.55 -3.90 7.39
N GLU A 406 10.18 -3.08 8.39
CA GLU A 406 11.00 -1.93 8.79
C GLU A 406 12.37 -2.40 9.31
N PHE A 407 13.43 -1.63 9.04
CA PHE A 407 14.75 -1.89 9.64
C PHE A 407 14.70 -1.94 11.18
N LYS A 408 13.86 -1.10 11.81
CA LYS A 408 13.63 -1.09 13.28
C LYS A 408 13.14 -2.44 13.83
N HIS A 409 12.48 -3.27 13.03
CA HIS A 409 11.95 -4.57 13.45
C HIS A 409 13.07 -5.53 13.91
N PHE A 410 14.26 -5.41 13.32
CA PHE A 410 15.43 -6.25 13.61
C PHE A 410 16.20 -5.88 14.88
N PHE A 411 15.72 -4.87 15.64
CA PHE A 411 16.25 -4.43 16.92
C PHE A 411 15.26 -4.68 18.07
N PRO A 412 14.81 -5.94 18.29
CA PRO A 412 13.91 -6.25 19.38
C PRO A 412 14.61 -6.02 20.72
N ARG A 413 13.86 -5.53 21.72
CA ARG A 413 14.37 -5.43 23.09
C ARG A 413 14.85 -6.80 23.57
N LYS A 414 16.06 -6.85 24.14
CA LYS A 414 16.62 -8.06 24.76
C LYS A 414 15.68 -8.51 25.89
N LEU A 415 15.42 -9.81 25.97
CA LEU A 415 14.83 -10.44 27.14
C LEU A 415 15.93 -11.20 27.89
N GLU A 416 15.88 -11.15 29.22
CA GLU A 416 16.75 -11.97 30.06
C GLU A 416 16.25 -13.42 30.04
N ALA A 417 17.07 -14.30 29.47
CA ALA A 417 16.87 -15.74 29.51
C ALA A 417 17.82 -16.34 30.57
N ALA A 418 17.36 -17.33 31.32
CA ALA A 418 18.17 -17.97 32.37
C ALA A 418 19.22 -18.96 31.83
N GLY A 419 19.24 -19.22 30.52
CA GLY A 419 20.19 -20.09 29.84
C GLY A 419 21.08 -19.34 28.84
N LYS A 420 22.01 -20.06 28.21
CA LYS A 420 22.93 -19.50 27.19
C LYS A 420 22.27 -18.96 25.90
N GLY A 421 20.96 -19.15 25.72
CA GLY A 421 20.22 -18.69 24.53
C GLY A 421 19.57 -17.33 24.74
N VAL A 422 20.09 -16.27 24.11
CA VAL A 422 19.49 -14.93 24.20
C VAL A 422 18.27 -14.85 23.28
N CYS A 423 17.07 -14.89 23.86
CA CYS A 423 15.82 -14.86 23.10
C CYS A 423 15.29 -13.43 22.91
N SER A 424 14.66 -13.17 21.77
CA SER A 424 14.02 -11.88 21.47
C SER A 424 12.55 -11.85 21.88
N ALA A 425 12.02 -10.64 22.12
CA ALA A 425 10.58 -10.45 22.38
C ALA A 425 9.68 -10.80 21.17
N ALA A 426 10.24 -10.84 19.95
CA ALA A 426 9.55 -11.31 18.75
C ALA A 426 9.40 -12.84 18.77
N ALA A 427 10.51 -13.57 18.96
CA ALA A 427 10.51 -15.02 19.11
C ALA A 427 9.55 -15.49 20.22
N ALA A 428 9.53 -14.80 21.37
CA ALA A 428 8.61 -15.10 22.47
C ALA A 428 7.12 -14.97 22.07
N LYS A 429 6.74 -13.98 21.25
CA LYS A 429 5.37 -13.85 20.74
C LYS A 429 4.99 -15.00 19.81
N VAL A 430 5.90 -15.37 18.89
CA VAL A 430 5.65 -16.47 17.97
C VAL A 430 5.55 -17.80 18.72
N LEU A 431 6.43 -18.08 19.67
CA LEU A 431 6.32 -19.27 20.51
C LEU A 431 4.99 -19.31 21.29
N ILE A 432 4.50 -18.17 21.80
CA ILE A 432 3.15 -18.09 22.42
C ILE A 432 2.07 -18.41 21.38
N ARG A 433 2.14 -17.86 20.17
CA ARG A 433 1.19 -18.13 19.07
C ARG A 433 1.17 -19.61 18.70
N ASP A 434 2.34 -20.22 18.51
CA ASP A 434 2.47 -21.61 18.08
C ASP A 434 2.02 -22.58 19.18
N MET A 435 2.29 -22.27 20.45
CA MET A 435 1.77 -23.02 21.60
C MET A 435 0.25 -22.91 21.75
N ILE A 436 -0.34 -21.76 21.38
CA ILE A 436 -1.78 -21.57 21.34
C ILE A 436 -2.40 -22.29 20.12
N ALA A 437 -1.72 -22.29 18.97
CA ALA A 437 -2.18 -23.01 17.77
C ALA A 437 -2.12 -24.54 17.94
N ALA A 438 -1.15 -25.04 18.70
CA ALA A 438 -1.00 -26.46 19.04
C ALA A 438 -1.84 -26.91 20.27
N GLU A 439 -2.66 -26.02 20.85
CA GLU A 439 -3.48 -26.38 22.02
C GLU A 439 -4.69 -27.25 21.64
N ARG A 440 -5.13 -28.12 22.56
CA ARG A 440 -6.36 -28.87 22.34
C ARG A 440 -7.55 -27.99 22.70
N HIS A 441 -8.51 -27.88 21.80
CA HIS A 441 -9.72 -27.07 21.99
C HIS A 441 -10.50 -27.35 23.30
N THR A 442 -10.42 -28.58 23.81
CA THR A 442 -11.06 -28.99 25.07
C THR A 442 -10.40 -28.43 26.33
N ASP A 443 -9.09 -28.14 26.28
CA ASP A 443 -8.36 -27.54 27.41
C ASP A 443 -7.35 -26.48 26.93
N PRO A 444 -7.81 -25.23 26.72
CA PRO A 444 -6.94 -24.15 26.26
C PRO A 444 -5.96 -23.71 27.35
N LEU A 445 -4.71 -23.47 26.94
CA LEU A 445 -3.62 -23.15 27.85
C LEU A 445 -3.86 -21.78 28.52
N SER A 446 -3.83 -21.77 29.85
CA SER A 446 -3.93 -20.54 30.63
C SER A 446 -2.65 -19.68 30.50
N ASP A 447 -2.77 -18.36 30.69
CA ASP A 447 -1.63 -17.43 30.68
C ASP A 447 -0.54 -17.82 31.73
N VAL A 448 -0.89 -18.60 32.77
CA VAL A 448 0.04 -19.16 33.75
C VAL A 448 0.74 -20.41 33.21
N ALA A 449 -0.01 -21.33 32.59
CA ALA A 449 0.55 -22.53 31.97
C ALA A 449 1.49 -22.19 30.81
N LEU A 450 1.16 -21.17 30.01
CA LEU A 450 2.03 -20.63 28.96
C LEU A 450 3.35 -20.10 29.55
N ALA A 451 3.29 -19.29 30.61
CA ALA A 451 4.49 -18.78 31.30
C ALA A 451 5.38 -19.91 31.86
N HIS A 452 4.79 -20.95 32.46
CA HIS A 452 5.52 -22.09 32.99
C HIS A 452 6.20 -22.93 31.89
N ASN A 453 5.51 -23.21 30.79
CA ASN A 453 6.10 -23.94 29.67
C ASN A 453 7.21 -23.14 28.96
N LEU A 454 7.09 -21.81 28.88
CA LEU A 454 8.15 -20.94 28.36
C LEU A 454 9.37 -20.93 29.30
N ALA A 455 9.16 -20.90 30.62
CA ALA A 455 10.24 -21.06 31.60
C ALA A 455 10.96 -22.42 31.46
N GLY A 456 10.21 -23.51 31.20
CA GLY A 456 10.78 -24.83 30.87
C GLY A 456 11.61 -24.86 29.58
N ARG A 457 11.38 -23.92 28.65
CA ARG A 457 12.19 -23.69 27.45
C ARG A 457 13.31 -22.64 27.67
N GLY A 458 13.56 -22.22 28.91
CA GLY A 458 14.60 -21.25 29.28
C GLY A 458 14.20 -19.77 29.17
N ILE A 459 12.97 -19.47 28.77
CA ILE A 459 12.45 -18.11 28.55
C ILE A 459 11.64 -17.67 29.78
N LEU A 460 12.25 -16.86 30.65
CA LEU A 460 11.58 -16.35 31.85
C LEU A 460 10.64 -15.19 31.50
N LEU A 461 9.32 -15.43 31.58
CA LEU A 461 8.30 -14.41 31.37
C LEU A 461 7.28 -14.42 32.51
N ALA A 462 7.03 -13.24 33.08
CA ALA A 462 5.94 -13.06 34.03
C ALA A 462 4.57 -13.21 33.34
N ARG A 463 3.57 -13.75 34.04
CA ARG A 463 2.18 -13.90 33.57
C ARG A 463 1.65 -12.62 32.89
N ARG A 464 1.87 -11.45 33.52
CA ARG A 464 1.43 -10.13 32.99
C ARG A 464 2.04 -9.83 31.60
N THR A 465 3.28 -10.23 31.35
CA THR A 465 3.96 -10.05 30.07
C THR A 465 3.38 -10.97 29.00
N VAL A 466 3.09 -12.23 29.34
CA VAL A 466 2.38 -13.18 28.45
C VAL A 466 1.00 -12.64 28.07
N THR A 467 0.21 -12.18 29.06
CA THR A 467 -1.10 -11.55 28.82
C THR A 467 -0.98 -10.33 27.89
N LYS A 468 0.00 -9.44 28.11
CA LYS A 468 0.24 -8.26 27.26
C LYS A 468 0.62 -8.65 25.83
N TYR A 469 1.47 -9.66 25.64
CA TYR A 469 1.84 -10.16 24.31
C TYR A 469 0.66 -10.83 23.60
N ARG A 470 -0.15 -11.62 24.32
CA ARG A 470 -1.39 -12.22 23.79
C ARG A 470 -2.40 -11.15 23.33
N GLN A 471 -2.61 -10.11 24.14
CA GLN A 471 -3.47 -8.96 23.80
C GLN A 471 -2.96 -8.19 22.58
N ALA A 472 -1.64 -7.97 22.47
CA ALA A 472 -1.04 -7.32 21.31
C ALA A 472 -1.23 -8.12 20.01
N MET A 473 -1.35 -9.45 20.10
CA MET A 473 -1.70 -10.34 18.98
C MET A 473 -3.22 -10.50 18.77
N LYS A 474 -4.06 -9.77 19.50
CA LYS A 474 -5.53 -9.86 19.48
C LYS A 474 -6.11 -11.26 19.80
N ILE A 475 -5.33 -12.14 20.45
CA ILE A 475 -5.76 -13.50 20.79
C ILE A 475 -6.63 -13.48 22.08
N PRO A 476 -7.84 -14.08 22.08
CA PRO A 476 -8.71 -14.08 23.25
C PRO A 476 -8.16 -14.92 24.44
N PRO A 477 -8.60 -14.64 25.69
CA PRO A 477 -8.23 -15.42 26.87
C PRO A 477 -8.74 -16.87 26.79
N ALA A 478 -8.15 -17.76 27.60
CA ALA A 478 -8.47 -19.20 27.63
C ALA A 478 -9.99 -19.47 27.81
N ASP A 479 -10.68 -18.70 28.66
CA ASP A 479 -12.12 -18.89 28.92
C ASP A 479 -12.99 -18.63 27.69
N LEU A 480 -12.62 -17.65 26.86
CA LEU A 480 -13.31 -17.37 25.60
C LEU A 480 -12.91 -18.36 24.50
N ARG A 481 -11.66 -18.85 24.50
CA ARG A 481 -11.22 -19.92 23.59
C ARG A 481 -11.96 -21.24 23.86
N ARG A 482 -12.14 -21.62 25.13
CA ARG A 482 -12.94 -22.80 25.54
C ARG A 482 -14.39 -22.70 25.06
N ARG A 483 -15.00 -21.51 25.13
CA ARG A 483 -16.36 -21.22 24.66
C ARG A 483 -16.50 -21.04 23.14
N ALA A 484 -15.41 -20.87 22.41
CA ALA A 484 -15.43 -20.71 20.95
C ALA A 484 -15.42 -22.05 20.19
N ALA A 485 -14.98 -23.12 20.86
CA ALA A 485 -14.93 -24.48 20.33
C ALA A 485 -16.07 -25.40 20.82
N ALA A 486 -16.87 -24.92 21.78
CA ALA A 486 -18.20 -25.43 22.08
C ALA A 486 -19.27 -24.66 21.28
#